data_AF-Q2SDK4-F1
#
_entry.id   AF-Q2SDK4-F1
#
_cell.length_a   1.000
_cell.length_b   1.000
_cell.length_c   1.000
_cell.angle_alpha   90.00
_cell.angle_beta   90.00
_cell.angle_gamma   90.00
#
_symmetry.space_group_name_H-M   'P 1'
#
loop_
_entity.id
_entity.type
_entity.pdbx_description
1 polymer ?
#
loop_
_entity_poly.entity_id
_entity_poly.type
_entity_poly.pdbx_seq_one_letter_code
_entity_poly.pdbx_strand_id
1 'polypeptide(L)'
;MFRKSGLQRRKEIKAARLERVKRSEVDVYSEVVPKGALPANTEILREINPLERLPNFYIDRHFICKDCESHEIWTAKQQKWWYEIARGSIASKAVRCRSCRYKEKRRKEEARRVHLEGLARKYNK
;
A
#
# COMPACT_ATOMS: atom_id res chain seq x y z
N MET A 1 15.52 -24.63 27.89
CA MET A 1 14.55 -24.07 26.94
C MET A 1 15.20 -22.93 26.15
N PHE A 2 15.49 -23.12 24.87
CA PHE A 2 16.03 -22.05 24.02
C PHE A 2 14.95 -20.99 23.76
N ARG A 3 15.09 -19.80 24.36
CA ARG A 3 14.21 -18.65 24.09
C ARG A 3 14.57 -18.05 22.73
N LYS A 4 13.64 -18.12 21.77
CA LYS A 4 13.79 -17.47 20.45
C LYS A 4 14.04 -15.98 20.59
N SER A 5 14.90 -15.43 19.72
CA SER A 5 15.22 -14.01 19.71
C SER A 5 14.03 -13.16 19.25
N GLY A 6 14.00 -11.87 19.65
CA GLY A 6 12.94 -10.96 19.24
C GLY A 6 12.82 -10.80 17.71
N LEU A 7 13.95 -10.88 16.99
CA LEU A 7 13.97 -10.86 15.53
C LEU A 7 13.34 -12.11 14.93
N GLN A 8 13.64 -13.30 15.48
CA GLN A 8 13.03 -14.56 15.05
C GLN A 8 11.51 -14.50 15.25
N ARG A 9 11.04 -14.08 16.43
CA ARG A 9 9.60 -13.93 16.71
C ARG A 9 8.91 -12.96 15.75
N ARG A 10 9.54 -11.81 15.43
CA ARG A 10 8.96 -10.85 14.47
C ARG A 10 8.84 -11.45 13.06
N LYS A 11 9.84 -12.22 12.62
CA LYS A 11 9.78 -12.92 11.32
C LYS A 11 8.65 -13.95 11.31
N GLU A 12 8.51 -14.73 12.37
CA GLU A 12 7.43 -15.72 12.50
C GLU A 12 6.05 -15.07 12.48
N ILE A 13 5.85 -13.97 13.22
CA ILE A 13 4.59 -13.21 13.21
C ILE A 13 4.30 -12.66 11.81
N LYS A 14 5.31 -12.13 11.11
CA LYS A 14 5.14 -11.62 9.73
C LYS A 14 4.72 -12.77 8.79
N ALA A 15 5.38 -13.92 8.88
CA ALA A 15 5.07 -15.09 8.07
C ALA A 15 3.65 -15.61 8.34
N ALA A 16 3.25 -15.75 9.61
CA ALA A 16 1.91 -16.18 9.99
C ALA A 16 0.82 -15.22 9.48
N ARG A 17 1.07 -13.90 9.54
CA ARG A 17 0.16 -12.91 8.95
C ARG A 17 0.05 -13.06 7.44
N LEU A 18 1.17 -13.30 6.77
CA LEU A 18 1.21 -13.46 5.32
C LEU A 18 0.38 -14.68 4.89
N GLU A 19 0.57 -15.83 5.55
CA GLU A 19 -0.18 -17.05 5.24
C GLU A 19 -1.69 -16.90 5.49
N ARG A 20 -2.07 -16.22 6.58
CA ARG A 20 -3.48 -15.90 6.84
C ARG A 20 -4.11 -15.08 5.72
N VAL A 21 -3.41 -14.04 5.26
CA VAL A 21 -3.92 -13.11 4.24
C VAL A 21 -3.97 -13.75 2.85
N LYS A 22 -3.01 -14.62 2.51
CA LYS A 22 -3.03 -15.38 1.25
C LYS A 22 -4.27 -16.28 1.13
N ARG A 23 -4.74 -16.83 2.25
CA ARG A 23 -5.86 -17.79 2.28
C ARG A 23 -7.23 -17.12 2.37
N SER A 24 -7.30 -15.87 2.81
CA SER A 24 -8.58 -15.19 3.06
C SER A 24 -9.09 -14.47 1.82
N GLU A 25 -10.18 -14.95 1.25
CA GLU A 25 -11.03 -14.18 0.35
C GLU A 25 -12.16 -13.55 1.15
N VAL A 26 -12.27 -12.23 1.10
CA VAL A 26 -13.27 -11.47 1.85
C VAL A 26 -13.89 -10.45 0.91
N ASP A 27 -15.22 -10.45 0.84
CA ASP A 27 -15.97 -9.43 0.14
C ASP A 27 -15.99 -8.12 0.94
N VAL A 28 -15.22 -7.14 0.47
CA VAL A 28 -15.10 -5.80 1.07
C VAL A 28 -16.34 -4.92 0.86
N TYR A 29 -17.31 -5.37 0.06
CA TYR A 29 -18.58 -4.68 -0.15
C TYR A 29 -19.72 -5.28 0.69
N SER A 30 -19.45 -6.33 1.48
CA SER A 30 -20.43 -6.88 2.40
C SER A 30 -20.72 -5.90 3.55
N GLU A 31 -21.92 -5.98 4.12
CA GLU A 31 -22.30 -5.20 5.30
C GLU A 31 -21.66 -5.72 6.58
N VAL A 32 -21.30 -7.01 6.59
CA VAL A 32 -20.71 -7.68 7.74
C VAL A 32 -19.22 -7.38 7.81
N VAL A 33 -18.82 -6.50 8.73
CA VAL A 33 -17.42 -6.16 8.95
C VAL A 33 -16.70 -7.29 9.69
N PRO A 34 -15.72 -7.97 9.08
CA PRO A 34 -15.02 -9.06 9.72
C PRO A 34 -14.04 -8.55 10.78
N LYS A 35 -13.73 -9.41 11.76
CA LYS A 35 -12.84 -9.07 12.87
C LYS A 35 -11.44 -8.69 12.36
N GLY A 36 -11.00 -7.48 12.71
CA GLY A 36 -9.70 -6.94 12.33
C GLY A 36 -9.69 -6.15 11.01
N ALA A 37 -10.83 -6.00 10.33
CA ALA A 37 -11.01 -5.01 9.29
C ALA A 37 -11.12 -3.60 9.86
N LEU A 38 -10.91 -2.59 9.01
CA LEU A 38 -11.11 -1.19 9.36
C LEU A 38 -12.23 -0.59 8.52
N PRO A 39 -13.24 0.06 9.11
CA PRO A 39 -14.31 0.69 8.35
C PRO A 39 -13.77 1.79 7.44
N ALA A 40 -14.31 1.85 6.22
CA ALA A 40 -14.04 2.91 5.28
C ALA A 40 -14.91 4.13 5.59
N ASN A 41 -14.38 5.33 5.39
CA ASN A 41 -15.20 6.55 5.38
C ASN A 41 -15.74 6.76 3.96
N THR A 42 -16.98 6.34 3.73
CA THR A 42 -17.62 6.39 2.41
C THR A 42 -17.87 7.80 1.92
N GLU A 43 -18.05 8.78 2.81
CA GLU A 43 -18.24 10.19 2.43
C GLU A 43 -16.98 10.76 1.79
N ILE A 44 -15.84 10.62 2.47
CA ILE A 44 -14.52 11.02 1.96
C ILE A 44 -14.22 10.28 0.64
N LEU A 45 -14.49 8.98 0.60
CA LEU A 45 -14.24 8.19 -0.59
C LEU A 45 -15.09 8.61 -1.79
N ARG A 46 -16.36 9.00 -1.57
CA ARG A 46 -17.27 9.46 -2.61
C ARG A 46 -16.84 10.81 -3.18
N GLU A 47 -16.33 11.72 -2.34
CA GLU A 47 -15.74 12.99 -2.79
C GLU A 47 -14.60 12.75 -3.78
N ILE A 48 -13.72 11.78 -3.48
CA ILE A 48 -12.53 11.50 -4.28
C ILE A 48 -12.86 10.62 -5.51
N ASN A 49 -13.81 9.70 -5.38
CA ASN A 49 -14.16 8.69 -6.38
C ASN A 49 -15.69 8.67 -6.62
N PRO A 50 -16.25 9.70 -7.26
CA PRO A 50 -17.71 9.91 -7.31
C PRO A 50 -18.46 8.77 -8.00
N LEU A 51 -17.87 8.18 -9.05
CA LEU A 51 -18.51 7.16 -9.89
C LEU A 51 -18.16 5.72 -9.50
N GLU A 52 -17.21 5.52 -8.60
CA GLU A 52 -16.67 4.20 -8.28
C GLU A 52 -17.52 3.46 -7.22
N ARG A 53 -17.46 2.13 -7.25
CA ARG A 53 -18.00 1.30 -6.17
C ARG A 53 -17.05 1.34 -4.98
N LEU A 54 -17.53 1.85 -3.85
CA LEU A 54 -16.72 2.06 -2.66
C LEU A 54 -16.77 0.84 -1.73
N PRO A 55 -15.64 0.41 -1.14
CA PRO A 55 -15.63 -0.64 -0.14
C PRO A 55 -16.23 -0.14 1.18
N ASN A 56 -16.88 -1.03 1.92
CA ASN A 56 -17.39 -0.73 3.27
C ASN A 56 -16.27 -0.76 4.32
N PHE A 57 -15.24 -1.58 4.09
CA PHE A 57 -14.10 -1.72 4.98
C PHE A 57 -12.83 -2.15 4.24
N TYR A 58 -11.68 -1.95 4.90
CA TYR A 58 -10.38 -2.39 4.44
C TYR A 58 -9.91 -3.61 5.24
N ILE A 59 -9.20 -4.50 4.54
CA ILE A 59 -8.59 -5.71 5.10
C ILE A 59 -7.12 -5.76 4.69
N ASP A 60 -6.30 -6.47 5.45
CA ASP A 60 -4.93 -6.74 5.00
C ASP A 60 -4.95 -7.52 3.68
N ARG A 61 -4.23 -7.06 2.66
CA ARG A 61 -4.15 -7.71 1.35
C ARG A 61 -2.72 -8.12 1.02
N HIS A 62 -2.52 -9.35 0.57
CA HIS A 62 -1.23 -9.83 0.09
C HIS A 62 -0.97 -9.25 -1.30
N PHE A 63 0.27 -8.88 -1.58
CA PHE A 63 0.74 -8.56 -2.92
C PHE A 63 2.19 -9.00 -3.10
N ILE A 64 2.59 -9.18 -4.35
CA ILE A 64 3.96 -9.48 -4.75
C ILE A 64 4.57 -8.18 -5.30
N CYS A 65 5.74 -7.79 -4.80
CA CYS A 65 6.43 -6.61 -5.30
C CYS A 65 6.89 -6.85 -6.74
N LYS A 66 6.49 -6.00 -7.67
CA LYS A 66 6.83 -6.19 -9.09
C LYS A 66 8.32 -6.03 -9.45
N ASP A 67 9.12 -5.38 -8.61
CA ASP A 67 10.55 -5.17 -8.91
C ASP A 67 11.49 -6.16 -8.20
N CYS A 68 11.08 -6.74 -7.06
CA CYS A 68 11.94 -7.61 -6.25
C CYS A 68 11.25 -8.88 -5.77
N GLU A 69 10.03 -9.12 -6.24
CA GLU A 69 9.22 -10.33 -6.02
C GLU A 69 8.93 -10.68 -4.55
N SER A 70 9.25 -9.78 -3.62
CA SER A 70 9.01 -10.01 -2.20
C SER A 70 7.50 -10.03 -1.91
N HIS A 71 7.05 -11.04 -1.18
CA HIS A 71 5.69 -11.12 -0.66
C HIS A 71 5.49 -10.11 0.47
N GLU A 72 4.57 -9.17 0.28
CA GLU A 72 4.28 -8.12 1.26
C GLU A 72 2.77 -8.03 1.54
N ILE A 73 2.45 -7.33 2.62
CA ILE A 73 1.07 -7.11 3.06
C ILE A 73 0.78 -5.62 2.94
N TRP A 74 -0.24 -5.28 2.16
CA TRP A 74 -0.83 -3.96 2.18
C TRP A 74 -1.89 -3.92 3.27
N THR A 75 -1.52 -3.35 4.41
CA THR A 75 -2.37 -3.40 5.59
C THR A 75 -3.63 -2.56 5.44
N ALA A 76 -4.70 -2.93 6.15
CA ALA A 76 -5.94 -2.14 6.18
C ALA A 76 -5.68 -0.66 6.56
N LYS A 77 -4.75 -0.43 7.50
CA LYS A 77 -4.33 0.92 7.92
C LYS A 77 -3.68 1.71 6.78
N GLN A 78 -2.80 1.07 6.01
CA GLN A 78 -2.15 1.70 4.86
C GLN A 78 -3.13 2.00 3.74
N GLN A 79 -4.12 1.14 3.53
CA GLN A 79 -5.21 1.37 2.57
C GLN A 79 -6.03 2.59 3.00
N LYS A 80 -6.51 2.62 4.24
CA LYS A 80 -7.28 3.74 4.79
C LYS A 80 -6.54 5.07 4.64
N TRP A 81 -5.26 5.13 5.04
CA TRP A 81 -4.45 6.33 4.86
C TRP A 81 -4.30 6.72 3.39
N TRP A 82 -4.05 5.75 2.50
CA TRP A 82 -3.83 6.02 1.08
C TRP A 82 -5.08 6.59 0.39
N TYR A 83 -6.23 5.97 0.61
CA TYR A 83 -7.45 6.37 -0.07
C TYR A 83 -8.10 7.60 0.56
N GLU A 84 -8.12 7.70 1.89
CA GLU A 84 -8.86 8.78 2.58
C GLU A 84 -8.00 10.02 2.83
N ILE A 85 -6.71 9.86 3.16
CA ILE A 85 -5.83 10.99 3.53
C ILE A 85 -4.97 11.43 2.37
N ALA A 86 -4.29 10.49 1.71
CA ALA A 86 -3.46 10.80 0.54
C ALA A 86 -4.28 11.00 -0.75
N ARG A 87 -5.61 10.86 -0.67
CA ARG A 87 -6.58 10.99 -1.77
C ARG A 87 -6.23 10.15 -3.00
N GLY A 88 -5.65 8.97 -2.78
CA GLY A 88 -5.36 8.02 -3.85
C GLY A 88 -6.64 7.46 -4.47
N SER A 89 -6.61 7.19 -5.78
CA SER A 89 -7.72 6.54 -6.48
C SER A 89 -8.03 5.18 -5.87
N ILE A 90 -9.32 4.86 -5.68
CA ILE A 90 -9.77 3.59 -5.10
C ILE A 90 -9.41 2.37 -5.98
N ALA A 91 -9.25 2.58 -7.29
CA ALA A 91 -8.82 1.55 -8.23
C ALA A 91 -7.33 1.18 -8.09
N SER A 92 -6.54 2.03 -7.42
CA SER A 92 -5.11 1.77 -7.24
C SER A 92 -4.85 0.68 -6.19
N LYS A 93 -3.78 -0.10 -6.40
CA LYS A 93 -3.33 -1.16 -5.49
C LYS A 93 -1.85 -1.03 -5.15
N ALA A 94 -1.43 -1.57 -4.00
CA ALA A 94 -0.01 -1.69 -3.69
C ALA A 94 0.65 -2.71 -4.63
N VAL A 95 1.64 -2.25 -5.39
CA VAL A 95 2.41 -3.08 -6.35
C VAL A 95 3.90 -3.15 -6.05
N ARG A 96 4.37 -2.38 -5.05
CA ARG A 96 5.78 -2.28 -4.67
C ARG A 96 5.96 -2.27 -3.16
N CYS A 97 6.96 -3.00 -2.69
CA CYS A 97 7.38 -2.98 -1.29
C CYS A 97 7.95 -1.59 -0.90
N ARG A 98 8.15 -1.34 0.40
CA ARG A 98 8.62 -0.03 0.89
C ARG A 98 10.01 0.33 0.33
N SER A 99 10.94 -0.62 0.28
CA SER A 99 12.29 -0.39 -0.23
C SER A 99 12.28 -0.06 -1.73
N CYS A 100 11.53 -0.82 -2.54
CA CYS A 100 11.42 -0.55 -3.98
C CYS A 100 10.66 0.75 -4.27
N ARG A 101 9.64 1.12 -3.48
CA ARG A 101 9.01 2.45 -3.57
C ARG A 101 10.01 3.58 -3.32
N TYR A 102 10.91 3.43 -2.35
CA TYR A 102 11.93 4.42 -2.07
C TYR A 102 12.95 4.54 -3.22
N LYS A 103 13.44 3.42 -3.74
CA LYS A 103 14.33 3.40 -4.91
C LYS A 103 13.71 4.10 -6.12
N GLU A 104 12.45 3.78 -6.42
CA GLU A 104 11.74 4.40 -7.53
C GLU A 104 11.50 5.90 -7.32
N LYS A 105 11.22 6.33 -6.08
CA LYS A 105 11.10 7.75 -5.75
C LYS A 105 12.42 8.49 -6.04
N ARG A 106 13.55 7.93 -5.60
CA ARG A 106 14.89 8.53 -5.83
C ARG A 106 15.22 8.64 -7.32
N ARG A 107 14.94 7.58 -8.10
CA ARG A 107 15.13 7.58 -9.56
C ARG A 107 14.34 8.70 -10.24
N LYS A 108 13.07 8.89 -9.85
CA LYS A 108 12.20 9.95 -10.41
C LYS A 108 12.67 11.35 -10.01
N GLU A 109 13.12 11.53 -8.77
CA GLU A 109 13.65 12.80 -8.29
C GLU A 109 14.91 13.19 -9.06
N GLU A 110 15.82 12.25 -9.28
CA GLU A 110 17.03 12.48 -10.06
C GLU A 110 16.72 12.82 -11.52
N ALA A 111 15.83 12.07 -12.17
CA ALA A 111 15.40 12.36 -13.54
C ALA A 111 14.78 13.78 -13.65
N ARG A 112 13.96 14.17 -12.67
CA ARG A 112 13.38 15.52 -12.61
C ARG A 112 14.46 16.58 -12.44
N ARG A 113 15.44 16.36 -11.56
CA ARG A 113 16.56 17.27 -11.33
C ARG A 113 17.33 17.52 -12.62
N VAL A 114 17.76 16.45 -13.30
CA VAL A 114 18.52 16.53 -14.55
C VAL A 114 17.72 17.27 -15.64
N HIS A 115 16.42 16.98 -15.76
CA HIS A 115 15.56 17.66 -16.71
C HIS A 115 15.48 19.18 -16.45
N LEU A 116 15.23 19.58 -15.19
CA LEU A 116 15.13 21.00 -14.81
C LEU A 116 16.46 21.74 -14.99
N GLU A 117 17.59 21.12 -14.65
CA GLU A 117 18.93 21.68 -14.89
C GLU A 117 19.23 21.85 -16.39
N GLY A 118 18.73 20.95 -17.22
CA GLY A 118 18.82 21.06 -18.68
C GLY A 118 18.00 22.23 -19.22
N LEU A 119 16.76 22.40 -18.74
CA LEU A 119 15.92 23.54 -19.11
C LEU A 119 16.56 24.87 -18.68
N ALA A 120 17.02 24.97 -17.43
CA ALA A 120 17.68 26.17 -16.93
C ALA A 120 18.90 26.58 -17.78
N ARG A 121 19.74 25.61 -18.18
CA ARG A 121 20.87 25.86 -19.09
C ARG A 121 20.45 26.32 -20.48
N LYS A 122 19.31 25.85 -20.98
CA LYS A 122 18.76 26.25 -22.29
C LYS A 122 18.21 27.67 -22.26
N TYR A 123 17.52 28.06 -21.18
CA TYR A 123 16.85 29.36 -21.07
C TYR A 123 17.74 30.48 -20.50
N ASN A 124 18.84 30.15 -19.83
CA ASN A 124 19.84 31.12 -19.36
C ASN A 124 20.98 31.38 -20.38
N LYS A 125 20.77 30.98 -21.64
CA LYS A 125 21.64 31.25 -22.78
C LYS A 125 20.90 32.17 -23.75
#